data_AF-A0A1A8QU07-F1
#
_entry.id   AF-A0A1A8QU07-F1
#
_cell.length_a   1.000
_cell.length_b   1.000
_cell.length_c   1.000
_cell.angle_alpha   90.00
_cell.angle_beta   90.00
_cell.angle_gamma   90.00
#
_symmetry.space_group_name_H-M   'P 1'
#
loop_
_entity.id
_entity.type
_entity.pdbx_description
1 polymer ?
#
loop_
_entity_poly.entity_id
_entity_poly.type
_entity_poly.pdbx_seq_one_letter_code
_entity_poly.pdbx_strand_id
1 'polypeptide(L)' 'QMNHKVLNTGWLDLHAPGLDQIFSVCMTMEDWLQAHPKHVLVLHSRGDKGQLGVLLASYIHFSNMAA' A
#
# COMPACT_ATOMS: atom_id res chain seq x y z
N GLN A 1 -12.95 0.55 -19.69
CA GLN A 1 -13.69 0.73 -18.43
C GLN A 1 -12.70 0.55 -17.28
N MET A 2 -12.34 1.62 -16.56
CA MET A 2 -11.38 1.51 -15.45
C MET A 2 -12.10 0.96 -14.21
N ASN A 3 -11.65 -0.19 -13.72
CA ASN A 3 -12.09 -0.73 -12.43
C ASN A 3 -11.54 0.18 -11.32
N HIS A 4 -12.38 1.02 -10.74
CA HIS A 4 -11.97 1.99 -9.71
C HIS A 4 -11.93 1.34 -8.32
N LYS A 5 -11.02 0.37 -8.12
CA LYS A 5 -10.72 -0.13 -6.76
C LYS A 5 -9.77 0.87 -6.09
N VAL A 6 -10.34 1.90 -5.49
CA VAL A 6 -9.60 2.89 -4.68
C VAL A 6 -9.69 2.47 -3.22
N LEU A 7 -8.54 2.20 -2.60
CA LEU A 7 -8.43 2.04 -1.15
C LEU A 7 -7.99 3.37 -0.54
N ASN A 8 -8.83 3.95 0.31
CA ASN A 8 -8.45 5.11 1.10
C ASN A 8 -7.96 4.64 2.47
N THR A 9 -6.69 4.87 2.77
CA THR A 9 -6.05 4.41 4.03
C THR A 9 -6.45 5.24 5.24
N GLY A 10 -6.99 6.45 5.05
CA GLY A 10 -7.41 7.34 6.14
C GLY A 10 -6.29 7.82 7.05
N TRP A 11 -5.03 7.69 6.63
CA TRP A 11 -3.88 8.11 7.43
C TRP A 11 -3.85 9.64 7.57
N LEU A 12 -3.70 10.11 8.81
CA LEU A 12 -3.58 11.54 9.09
C LEU A 12 -2.19 12.03 8.67
N ASP A 13 -2.14 13.25 8.12
CA ASP A 13 -0.87 13.92 7.85
C ASP A 13 -0.09 14.08 9.18
N LEU A 14 1.24 13.90 9.12
CA LEU A 14 2.21 14.10 10.22
C LEU A 14 2.28 13.01 11.31
N HIS A 15 1.44 11.98 11.28
CA HIS A 15 1.58 10.82 12.17
C HIS A 15 2.01 9.57 11.40
N ALA A 16 2.90 8.78 12.00
CA ALA A 16 3.23 7.46 11.48
C ALA A 16 1.99 6.55 11.60
N PRO A 17 1.60 5.82 10.55
CA PRO A 17 0.52 4.86 10.61
C PRO A 17 0.85 3.71 11.58
N GLY A 18 -0.20 3.14 12.20
CA GLY A 18 -0.05 1.97 13.06
C GLY A 18 0.48 0.76 12.28
N LEU A 19 1.24 -0.12 12.94
CA LEU A 19 1.83 -1.30 12.30
C LEU A 19 0.76 -2.22 11.68
N ASP A 20 -0.34 -2.38 12.39
CA ASP A 20 -1.55 -3.09 11.99
C ASP A 20 -2.20 -2.48 10.73
N GLN A 21 -2.21 -1.14 10.62
CA GLN A 21 -2.69 -0.46 9.42
C GLN A 21 -1.75 -0.67 8.23
N ILE A 22 -0.44 -0.53 8.44
CA ILE A 22 0.58 -0.81 7.41
C ILE A 22 0.42 -2.24 6.91
N PHE A 23 0.32 -3.21 7.82
CA PHE A 23 0.19 -4.63 7.50
C PHE A 23 -1.09 -4.91 6.69
N SER A 24 -2.23 -4.34 7.08
CA SER A 24 -3.49 -4.48 6.36
C SER A 24 -3.41 -3.95 4.92
N VAL A 25 -2.74 -2.80 4.72
CA VAL A 25 -2.53 -2.24 3.38
C VAL A 25 -1.59 -3.12 2.57
N CYS A 26 -0.49 -3.62 3.16
CA CYS A 26 0.43 -4.55 2.49
C CYS A 26 -0.27 -5.84 2.02
N MET A 27 -1.12 -6.46 2.85
CA MET A 27 -1.91 -7.63 2.44
C MET A 27 -2.82 -7.30 1.25
N THR A 28 -3.50 -6.15 1.28
CA THR A 28 -4.37 -5.73 0.18
C THR A 28 -3.60 -5.48 -1.11
N MET A 29 -2.40 -4.89 -1.02
CA MET A 29 -1.50 -4.70 -2.16
C MET A 29 -1.04 -6.03 -2.75
N GLU A 30 -0.68 -6.99 -1.90
CA GLU A 30 -0.24 -8.32 -2.31
C GLU A 30 -1.36 -9.08 -3.02
N ASP A 31 -2.53 -9.18 -2.40
CA ASP A 31 -3.71 -9.83 -2.99
C ASP A 31 -4.06 -9.23 -4.36
N TRP A 32 -3.94 -7.90 -4.49
CA TRP A 32 -4.18 -7.22 -5.76
C TRP A 32 -3.13 -7.57 -6.81
N LEU A 33 -1.84 -7.51 -6.48
CA LEU A 33 -0.75 -7.75 -7.43
C LEU A 33 -0.67 -9.22 -7.84
N GLN A 34 -0.89 -10.15 -6.92
CA GLN A 34 -0.90 -11.60 -7.21
C GLN A 34 -2.12 -12.05 -8.00
N ALA A 35 -3.24 -11.32 -7.93
CA ALA A 35 -4.45 -11.69 -8.67
C ALA A 35 -4.27 -11.67 -10.20
N HIS A 36 -3.34 -10.86 -10.75
CA HIS A 36 -3.05 -10.86 -12.18
C HIS A 36 -1.67 -10.25 -12.50
N PRO A 37 -0.84 -10.85 -13.38
CA PRO A 37 0.50 -10.35 -13.75
C PRO A 37 0.54 -9.01 -14.50
N LYS A 38 -0.61 -8.38 -14.74
CA LYS A 38 -0.75 -7.07 -15.42
C LYS A 38 -1.35 -6.02 -14.49
N HIS A 39 -1.71 -6.40 -13.26
CA HIS A 39 -2.15 -5.43 -12.27
C HIS A 39 -0.99 -4.53 -11.90
N VAL A 40 -1.30 -3.25 -11.76
CA VAL A 40 -0.38 -2.22 -11.30
C VAL A 40 -0.98 -1.56 -10.07
N LEU A 41 -0.11 -1.11 -9.18
CA LEU A 41 -0.49 -0.36 -8.00
C LEU A 41 -0.17 1.12 -8.24
N VAL A 42 -1.09 2.01 -7.88
CA VAL A 42 -0.87 3.46 -7.90
C VAL A 42 -1.01 3.97 -6.48
N LEU A 43 0.08 4.54 -5.96
CA LEU A 43 0.14 5.12 -4.62
C LEU A 43 0.12 6.64 -4.72
N HIS A 44 -0.70 7.29 -3.90
CA HIS A 44 -0.86 8.73 -3.88
C HIS A 44 -0.93 9.24 -2.44
N SER A 45 -0.22 10.33 -2.15
CA SER A 45 -0.34 11.09 -0.89
C SER A 45 -0.43 12.58 -1.20
N ARG A 46 -1.08 13.32 -0.31
CA ARG A 46 -1.15 14.77 -0.39
C ARG A 46 -0.03 15.37 0.46
N GLY A 47 0.98 15.94 -0.17
CA GLY A 47 2.03 16.70 0.51
C GLY A 47 3.24 15.87 0.95
N ASP A 48 3.07 14.96 1.92
CA ASP A 48 4.20 14.20 2.47
C ASP A 48 4.52 12.93 1.64
N LYS A 49 5.77 12.82 1.20
CA LYS A 49 6.31 11.64 0.50
C LYS A 49 6.79 10.56 1.46
N GLY A 50 7.04 10.90 2.73
CA GLY A 50 7.54 10.00 3.75
C GLY A 50 6.61 8.81 3.98
N GLN A 51 5.31 9.05 4.11
CA GLN A 51 4.31 7.99 4.28
C GLN A 51 4.30 6.97 3.13
N LEU A 52 4.42 7.44 1.88
CA LEU A 52 4.51 6.54 0.73
C LEU A 52 5.81 5.73 0.75
N GLY A 53 6.93 6.35 1.15
CA GLY A 53 8.22 5.67 1.30
C GLY A 53 8.15 4.56 2.35
N VAL A 54 7.54 4.83 3.51
CA VAL A 54 7.31 3.84 4.57
C VAL A 54 6.46 2.69 4.03
N LEU A 55 5.31 2.98 3.41
CA LEU A 55 4.43 1.94 2.88
C LEU A 55 5.13 1.08 1.82
N LEU A 56 5.85 1.69 0.88
CA LEU A 56 6.57 0.96 -0.17
C LEU A 56 7.68 0.08 0.41
N ALA A 57 8.47 0.60 1.36
CA ALA A 57 9.51 -0.17 2.02
C ALA A 57 8.94 -1.34 2.83
N SER A 58 7.85 -1.10 3.57
CA SER A 58 7.12 -2.15 4.29
C SER A 58 6.57 -3.21 3.35
N TYR A 59 6.04 -2.83 2.18
CA TYR A 59 5.53 -3.78 1.20
C TYR A 59 6.65 -4.64 0.60
N ILE A 60 7.79 -4.07 0.21
CA ILE A 60 8.95 -4.84 -0.29
C ILE A 60 9.41 -5.87 0.74
N HIS A 61 9.45 -5.49 2.02
CA HIS A 61 9.81 -6.42 3.09
C HIS A 61 8.75 -7.52 3.27
N PHE A 62 7.47 -7.12 3.30
CA PHE A 62 6.33 -8.04 3.42
C PHE A 62 6.28 -9.06 2.27
N SER A 63 6.40 -8.61 1.01
CA SER A 63 6.31 -9.49 -0.17
C SER A 63 7.44 -10.51 -0.19
N ASN A 64 8.63 -10.15 0.31
CA ASN A 64 9.75 -11.10 0.43
C ASN A 64 9.53 -12.16 1.52
N MET A 65 8.74 -11.86 2.55
CA MET A 65 8.35 -12.84 3.58
C MET A 65 7.18 -13.72 3.14
N ALA A 66 6.31 -13.20 2.28
CA ALA A 66 5.11 -13.88 1.79
C ALA A 66 5.39 -14.82 0.60
N ALA A 67 6.56 -14.69 -0.04
CA ALA A 67 7.06 -15.57 -1.10
C ALA A 67 7.58 -16.91 -0.55
#